data_AF-A0A225DJT4-F1
#
_entry.id   AF-A0A225DJT4-F1
#
_cell.length_a   1.000
_cell.length_b   1.000
_cell.length_c   1.000
_cell.angle_alpha   90.00
_cell.angle_beta   90.00
_cell.angle_gamma   90.00
#
_symmetry.space_group_name_H-M   'P 1'
#
loop_
_entity.id
_entity.type
_entity.pdbx_description
1 polymer ?
#
loop_
_entity_poly.entity_id
_entity_poly.type
_entity_poly.pdbx_seq_one_letter_code
_entity_poly.pdbx_strand_id
1 'polypeptide(L)' 'MTEAAEKLKPALAALSDEDRAALINYLVELNEEEWARELDRRAEAIANGTAVFRPGDEVMCEMQERFP' A
#
# COMPACT_ATOMS: atom_id res chain seq x y z
N MET A 1 6.47 -11.84 9.47
CA MET A 1 6.08 -10.45 9.24
C MET A 1 7.29 -9.70 8.68
N THR A 2 7.16 -9.04 7.53
CA THR A 2 8.31 -8.47 6.79
C THR A 2 8.78 -7.14 7.40
N GLU A 3 10.05 -6.79 7.19
CA GLU A 3 10.63 -5.54 7.69
C GLU A 3 9.91 -4.29 7.13
N ALA A 4 9.46 -4.33 5.88
CA ALA A 4 8.66 -3.28 5.27
C ALA A 4 7.28 -3.12 5.92
N ALA A 5 6.61 -4.24 6.26
CA ALA A 5 5.33 -4.20 6.96
C ALA A 5 5.45 -3.58 8.36
N GLU A 6 6.54 -3.84 9.08
CA GLU A 6 6.84 -3.20 10.37
C GLU A 6 7.05 -1.68 10.23
N LYS A 7 7.79 -1.24 9.20
CA LYS A 7 8.05 0.18 8.93
C LYS A 7 6.78 0.96 8.56
N LEU A 8 5.81 0.30 7.94
CA LEU A 8 4.55 0.94 7.52
C LEU A 8 3.50 1.03 8.63
N LYS A 9 3.60 0.25 9.71
CA LYS A 9 2.63 0.27 10.84
C LYS A 9 2.26 1.67 11.34
N PRO A 10 3.21 2.61 11.57
CA PRO A 10 2.87 3.94 12.08
C PRO A 10 2.09 4.77 11.06
N ALA A 11 2.43 4.65 9.77
CA ALA A 11 1.73 5.34 8.68
C ALA A 11 0.30 4.77 8.50
N LEU A 12 0.14 3.45 8.60
CA LEU A 12 -1.16 2.78 8.57
C LEU A 12 -2.04 3.18 9.76
N ALA A 13 -1.45 3.37 10.94
CA ALA A 13 -2.18 3.78 12.13
C ALA A 13 -2.78 5.19 12.01
N ALA A 14 -2.15 6.07 11.21
CA ALA A 14 -2.59 7.43 10.96
C ALA A 14 -3.71 7.56 9.89
N LEU A 15 -4.02 6.49 9.17
CA LEU A 15 -5.11 6.47 8.19
C LEU A 15 -6.48 6.46 8.87
N SER A 16 -7.49 7.02 8.19
CA SER A 16 -8.88 6.85 8.60
C SER A 16 -9.30 5.37 8.53
N ASP A 17 -10.38 5.00 9.21
CA ASP A 17 -10.90 3.62 9.17
C ASP A 17 -11.34 3.23 7.74
N GLU A 18 -11.84 4.19 6.98
CA GLU A 18 -12.26 4.02 5.58
C GLU A 18 -11.06 3.75 4.66
N ASP A 19 -10.01 4.59 4.74
CA ASP A 19 -8.78 4.41 3.95
C ASP A 19 -8.07 3.10 4.29
N ARG A 20 -8.13 2.69 5.55
CA ARG A 20 -7.55 1.43 6.03
C ARG A 20 -8.30 0.23 5.48
N ALA A 21 -9.63 0.29 5.42
CA ALA A 21 -10.46 -0.75 4.84
C ALA A 21 -10.23 -0.88 3.32
N ALA A 22 -10.14 0.25 2.61
CA ALA A 22 -9.80 0.28 1.19
C ALA A 22 -8.42 -0.35 0.92
N LEU A 23 -7.42 0.00 1.74
CA LEU A 23 -6.07 -0.57 1.63
C LEU A 23 -6.01 -2.07 1.99
N ILE A 24 -6.82 -2.55 2.94
CA ILE A 24 -6.88 -3.98 3.25
C ILE A 24 -7.48 -4.75 2.07
N ASN A 25 -8.61 -4.29 1.53
CA ASN A 25 -9.22 -4.94 0.35
C ASN A 25 -8.25 -4.94 -0.84
N TYR A 26 -7.54 -3.83 -1.05
CA TYR A 26 -6.47 -3.74 -2.04
C TYR A 26 -5.40 -4.82 -1.89
N LEU A 27 -4.84 -4.96 -0.69
CA LEU A 27 -3.73 -5.87 -0.45
C LEU A 27 -4.16 -7.34 -0.48
N VAL A 28 -5.45 -7.64 -0.24
CA VAL A 28 -6.01 -9.00 -0.28
C VAL A 28 -6.12 -9.54 -1.72
N GLU A 29 -6.18 -8.67 -2.73
CA GLU A 29 -6.25 -9.09 -4.14
C GLU A 29 -4.87 -9.49 -4.71
N LEU A 30 -3.76 -9.14 -4.05
CA LEU A 30 -2.40 -9.48 -4.47
C LEU A 30 -1.99 -10.87 -3.98
N ASN A 31 -1.17 -11.59 -4.77
CA ASN A 31 -0.48 -12.77 -4.24
C ASN A 31 0.67 -12.37 -3.28
N GLU A 32 1.20 -13.34 -2.52
CA GLU A 32 2.17 -13.07 -1.44
C GLU A 32 3.47 -12.40 -1.93
N GLU A 33 3.95 -12.71 -3.14
CA GLU A 33 5.13 -12.06 -3.71
C GLU A 33 4.87 -10.64 -4.20
N GLU A 34 3.72 -10.41 -4.83
CA GLU A 34 3.28 -9.08 -5.28
C GLU A 34 3.05 -8.15 -4.08
N TRP A 35 2.49 -8.68 -3.01
CA TRP A 35 2.31 -7.99 -1.75
C TRP A 35 3.64 -7.50 -1.17
N ALA A 36 4.65 -8.37 -1.12
CA ALA A 36 5.97 -7.99 -0.62
C ALA A 36 6.61 -6.86 -1.47
N ARG A 37 6.54 -6.97 -2.80
CA ARG A 37 7.10 -5.95 -3.71
C ARG A 37 6.40 -4.60 -3.58
N GLU A 38 5.09 -4.59 -3.44
CA GLU A 38 4.34 -3.34 -3.30
C GLU A 38 4.62 -2.65 -1.95
N LEU A 39 4.74 -3.41 -0.87
CA LEU A 39 5.13 -2.85 0.43
C LEU A 39 6.55 -2.27 0.42
N ASP A 40 7.50 -2.96 -0.20
CA ASP A 40 8.87 -2.47 -0.34
C ASP A 40 8.90 -1.16 -1.13
N ARG A 41 8.19 -1.10 -2.27
CA ARG A 41 8.08 0.11 -3.10
C ARG A 41 7.49 1.29 -2.32
N ARG A 42 6.42 1.06 -1.54
CA ARG A 42 5.78 2.13 -0.74
C ARG A 42 6.69 2.59 0.40
N ALA A 43 7.36 1.66 1.08
CA ALA A 43 8.32 2.00 2.13
C ALA A 43 9.47 2.86 1.59
N GLU A 44 9.99 2.54 0.40
CA GLU A 44 11.04 3.31 -0.26
C GLU A 44 10.56 4.71 -0.67
N ALA A 45 9.36 4.84 -1.24
CA ALA A 45 8.78 6.14 -1.59
C ALA A 45 8.59 7.05 -0.37
N ILE A 46 8.15 6.49 0.76
CA ILE A 46 8.00 7.23 2.02
C ILE A 46 9.37 7.65 2.55
N ALA A 47 10.35 6.74 2.58
CA ALA A 47 11.70 7.04 3.07
C ALA A 47 12.39 8.14 2.26
N ASN A 48 12.16 8.18 0.95
CA ASN A 48 12.73 9.18 0.04
C ASN A 48 11.93 10.49 0.00
N GLY A 49 10.81 10.59 0.73
CA GLY A 49 9.94 11.77 0.72
C GLY A 49 9.24 12.02 -0.61
N THR A 50 9.18 11.02 -1.49
CA THR A 50 8.52 11.07 -2.81
C THR A 50 7.13 10.44 -2.78
N ALA A 51 6.70 9.92 -1.64
CA ALA A 51 5.36 9.39 -1.45
C ALA A 51 4.31 10.47 -1.67
N VAL A 52 3.51 10.28 -2.71
CA VAL A 52 2.32 11.10 -2.96
C VAL A 52 1.13 10.40 -2.30
N PHE A 53 0.47 11.10 -1.38
CA PHE A 53 -0.82 10.66 -0.87
C PHE A 53 -1.84 10.79 -1.98
N ARG A 54 -2.40 9.65 -2.40
CA ARG A 54 -3.46 9.58 -3.40
C ARG A 54 -4.70 8.93 -2.77
N PRO A 55 -5.90 9.34 -3.19
CA PRO A 55 -7.13 8.65 -2.86
C PRO A 55 -7.03 7.14 -3.15
N GLY A 56 -7.60 6.31 -2.27
CA GLY A 56 -7.46 4.85 -2.37
C GLY A 56 -8.03 4.28 -3.66
N ASP A 57 -9.15 4.83 -4.14
CA ASP A 57 -9.83 4.49 -5.38
C ASP A 57 -8.99 4.73 -6.64
N GLU A 58 -8.22 5.82 -6.71
CA GLU A 58 -7.30 6.08 -7.82
C GLU A 58 -6.18 5.02 -7.88
N VAL A 59 -5.64 4.66 -6.71
CA VAL A 59 -4.58 3.65 -6.62
C VAL A 59 -5.10 2.26 -7.01
N MET A 60 -6.36 1.95 -6.68
CA MET A 60 -7.02 0.70 -7.07
C MET A 60 -7.19 0.57 -8.57
N CYS A 61 -7.67 1.63 -9.24
CA CYS A 61 -7.88 1.60 -10.70
C CYS A 61 -6.56 1.34 -11.44
N GLU A 62 -5.49 2.06 -11.10
CA GLU A 62 -4.17 1.88 -11.75
C GLU A 62 -3.61 0.47 -11.58
N MET A 63 -3.87 -0.18 -10.44
CA MET A 63 -3.37 -1.52 -10.17
C MET A 63 -4.16 -2.60 -10.92
N GLN A 64 -5.48 -2.46 -11.02
CA GLN A 64 -6.31 -3.34 -11.86
C GLN A 64 -5.93 -3.22 -13.34
N GLU A 65 -5.53 -2.05 -13.80
CA GLU A 65 -5.02 -1.85 -15.17
C GLU A 65 -3.63 -2.48 -15.37
N ARG A 66 -2.80 -2.49 -14.32
CA ARG A 66 -1.40 -2.96 -14.38
C ARG A 66 -1.26 -4.47 -14.16
N PHE A 67 -2.21 -5.10 -13.48
CA PHE A 67 -2.25 -6.52 -13.17
C PHE A 67 -3.69 -7.05 -13.38
N PRO A 68 -4.06 -7.46 -14.61
CA PRO A 68 -5.38 -8.00 -14.92
C PRO A 68 -5.58 -9.46 -14.45
#